data_AF-A0A6P6DXC5-F1
#
_entry.id   AF-A0A6P6DXC5-F1
#
_cell.length_a   1.000
_cell.length_b   1.000
_cell.length_c   1.000
_cell.angle_alpha   90.00
_cell.angle_beta   90.00
_cell.angle_gamma   90.00
#
_symmetry.space_group_name_H-M   'P 1'
#
loop_
_entity.id
_entity.type
_entity.pdbx_description
1 polymer ?
#
loop_
_entity_poly.entity_id
_entity_poly.type
_entity_poly.pdbx_seq_one_letter_code
_entity_poly.pdbx_strand_id
1 'polypeptide(L)'
;SSSALSTGRTQTLLWLSQVLNAVPILLRIPGVAKKALPALKDFLYLLDNLLTEHKTTWDSAQPPRDLTDAFLAEMEKAKGNPESSFNDENLRMFISDLFMAGMVTTSTTLAWALLLMILHPDVQ
;
A
#
# COMPACT_ATOMS: atom_id res chain seq x y z
N SER A 1 32.06 -1.81 12.49
CA SER A 1 31.13 -0.88 13.17
C SER A 1 29.81 -0.68 12.43
N SER A 2 29.75 -0.78 11.09
CA SER A 2 28.51 -0.62 10.29
C SER A 2 27.44 -1.71 10.51
N SER A 3 27.84 -2.97 10.72
CA SER A 3 26.91 -4.10 10.89
C SER A 3 26.09 -4.05 12.19
N ALA A 4 26.72 -3.67 13.31
CA ALA A 4 26.03 -3.53 14.60
C ALA A 4 24.97 -2.42 14.59
N LEU A 5 25.18 -1.37 13.79
CA LEU A 5 24.26 -0.24 13.62
C LEU A 5 23.04 -0.58 12.74
N SER A 6 23.13 -1.58 11.86
CA SER A 6 21.99 -2.01 11.04
C SER A 6 21.10 -3.00 11.80
N THR A 7 21.70 -3.93 12.55
CA THR A 7 20.99 -4.89 13.42
C THR A 7 20.26 -4.19 14.57
N GLY A 8 20.86 -3.16 15.16
CA GLY A 8 20.18 -2.35 16.18
C GLY A 8 18.96 -1.60 15.63
N ARG A 9 19.03 -1.11 14.39
CA ARG A 9 17.94 -0.37 13.74
C ARG A 9 16.76 -1.28 13.41
N THR A 10 17.01 -2.48 12.88
CA THR A 10 15.94 -3.45 12.60
C THR A 10 15.26 -3.94 13.88
N GLN A 11 16.03 -4.19 14.95
CA GLN A 11 15.46 -4.59 16.24
C GLN A 11 14.57 -3.49 16.84
N THR A 12 14.99 -2.23 16.75
CA THR A 12 14.19 -1.09 17.25
C THR A 12 12.88 -0.91 16.46
N LEU A 13 12.88 -1.14 15.14
CA LEU A 13 11.68 -1.05 14.31
C LEU A 13 10.69 -2.18 14.59
N LEU A 14 11.20 -3.41 14.80
CA LEU A 14 10.38 -4.56 15.20
C LEU A 14 9.70 -4.34 16.56
N TRP A 15 10.45 -3.85 17.56
CA TRP A 15 9.88 -3.51 18.86
C TRP A 15 8.85 -2.38 18.78
N LEU A 16 9.15 -1.32 18.01
CA LEU A 16 8.23 -0.20 17.83
C LEU A 16 6.89 -0.67 17.23
N SER A 17 6.94 -1.60 16.27
CA SER A 17 5.74 -2.18 15.65
C SER A 17 4.88 -2.95 16.66
N GLN A 18 5.50 -3.72 17.56
CA GLN A 18 4.77 -4.46 18.60
C GLN A 18 4.11 -3.54 19.63
N VAL A 19 4.80 -2.47 20.04
CA VAL A 19 4.27 -1.48 21.00
C VAL A 19 3.10 -0.69 20.41
N LEU A 20 3.20 -0.28 19.14
CA LEU A 20 2.11 0.43 18.47
C LEU A 20 0.86 -0.43 18.29
N ASN A 21 1.03 -1.74 18.07
CA ASN A 21 -0.08 -2.68 17.95
C ASN A 21 -0.75 -2.95 19.32
N ALA A 22 0.05 -3.03 20.39
CA ALA A 22 -0.45 -3.21 21.76
C ALA A 22 -1.15 -1.96 22.32
N VAL A 23 -0.72 -0.77 21.90
CA VAL A 23 -1.23 0.51 22.41
C VAL A 23 -1.60 1.42 21.24
N PRO A 24 -2.75 1.17 20.57
CA PRO A 24 -3.14 1.88 19.34
C PRO A 24 -3.39 3.38 19.56
N ILE A 25 -3.59 3.83 20.81
CA ILE A 25 -3.74 5.26 21.13
C ILE A 25 -2.46 6.06 20.84
N LEU A 26 -1.29 5.43 20.81
CA LEU A 26 -0.02 6.08 20.47
C LEU A 26 0.00 6.53 18.99
N LEU A 27 -0.75 5.86 18.10
CA LEU A 27 -0.91 6.30 16.71
C LEU A 27 -1.69 7.60 16.58
N ARG A 28 -2.50 7.98 17.59
CA ARG A 28 -3.23 9.26 17.62
C ARG A 28 -2.33 10.46 17.99
N ILE A 29 -1.10 10.24 18.46
CA ILE A 29 -0.17 11.33 18.79
C ILE A 29 0.37 11.92 17.48
N PRO A 30 0.19 13.23 17.22
CA PRO A 30 0.68 13.87 16.01
C PRO A 30 2.19 13.69 15.87
N GLY A 31 2.63 12.96 14.84
CA GLY A 31 4.06 12.74 14.55
C GLY A 31 4.60 11.35 14.90
N VAL A 32 3.97 10.59 15.79
CA VAL A 32 4.42 9.22 16.13
C VAL A 32 4.19 8.28 14.95
N ALA A 33 2.97 8.23 14.40
CA ALA A 33 2.69 7.43 13.21
C ALA A 33 3.55 7.83 12.00
N LYS A 34 3.77 9.15 11.81
CA LYS A 34 4.61 9.70 10.72
C LYS A 34 6.08 9.32 10.84
N LYS A 35 6.63 9.26 12.07
CA LYS A 35 8.01 8.83 12.32
C LYS A 35 8.17 7.31 12.34
N ALA A 36 7.13 6.59 12.73
CA ALA A 36 7.14 5.13 12.83
C ALA A 36 7.09 4.45 11.46
N LEU A 37 6.37 5.02 10.49
CA LEU A 37 6.13 4.40 9.18
C LEU A 37 6.40 5.36 8.01
N PRO A 38 7.65 5.84 7.83
CA PRO A 38 7.99 6.80 6.76
C PRO A 38 7.72 6.23 5.35
N ALA A 39 8.05 4.95 5.10
CA ALA A 39 7.81 4.31 3.82
C ALA A 39 6.31 4.24 3.45
N LEU A 40 5.44 3.97 4.43
CA LEU A 40 3.99 3.97 4.22
C LEU A 40 3.48 5.37 3.86
N LYS A 41 4.02 6.40 4.53
CA LYS A 41 3.65 7.79 4.25
C LYS A 41 4.07 8.20 2.84
N ASP A 42 5.29 7.87 2.41
CA ASP A 42 5.79 8.20 1.08
C ASP A 42 5.01 7.45 -0.01
N PHE A 43 4.68 6.17 0.25
CA PHE A 43 3.79 5.39 -0.62
C PHE A 43 2.40 6.02 -0.75
N LEU A 44 1.75 6.38 0.36
CA LEU A 44 0.43 7.01 0.32
C LEU A 44 0.46 8.37 -0.39
N TYR A 45 1.53 9.15 -0.23
CA TYR A 45 1.71 10.41 -0.95
C TYR A 45 1.85 10.19 -2.47
N LEU A 46 2.63 9.20 -2.89
CA LEU A 46 2.74 8.83 -4.29
C LEU A 46 1.38 8.36 -4.85
N LEU A 47 0.67 7.52 -4.09
CA LEU A 47 -0.64 7.00 -4.48
C LEU A 47 -1.67 8.14 -4.64
N ASP A 48 -1.67 9.12 -3.75
CA ASP A 48 -2.56 10.29 -3.87
C ASP A 48 -2.29 11.09 -5.14
N ASN A 49 -1.02 11.29 -5.50
CA ASN A 49 -0.64 11.97 -6.74
C ASN A 49 -1.10 11.18 -7.96
N LEU A 50 -0.87 9.86 -7.98
CA LEU A 50 -1.28 8.99 -9.09
C LEU A 50 -2.79 8.92 -9.24
N LEU A 51 -3.54 8.81 -8.15
CA LEU A 51 -5.01 8.84 -8.20
C LEU A 51 -5.54 10.19 -8.69
N THR A 52 -4.91 11.28 -8.27
CA THR A 52 -5.29 12.63 -8.73
C THR A 52 -5.06 12.77 -10.22
N GLU A 53 -3.88 12.38 -10.71
CA GLU A 53 -3.56 12.37 -12.14
C GLU A 53 -4.50 11.46 -12.93
N HIS A 54 -4.73 10.24 -12.43
CA HIS A 54 -5.60 9.26 -13.08
C HIS A 54 -7.02 9.80 -13.28
N LYS A 55 -7.60 10.40 -12.23
CA LYS A 55 -8.92 11.05 -12.28
C LYS A 55 -9.01 12.15 -13.34
N THR A 56 -7.91 12.83 -13.70
CA THR A 56 -7.93 13.86 -14.75
C THR A 56 -8.11 13.28 -16.16
N THR A 57 -7.72 12.02 -16.35
CA THR A 57 -7.78 11.32 -17.64
C THR A 57 -8.99 10.40 -17.77
N TRP A 58 -9.83 10.35 -16.73
CA TRP A 58 -10.99 9.48 -16.68
C TRP A 58 -12.12 10.03 -17.56
N ASP A 59 -12.67 9.17 -18.41
CA ASP A 59 -13.82 9.47 -19.26
C ASP A 59 -14.98 8.54 -18.89
N SER A 60 -16.02 9.11 -18.27
CA SER A 60 -17.20 8.36 -17.83
C SER A 60 -18.09 7.88 -18.98
N ALA A 61 -17.88 8.35 -20.21
CA ALA A 61 -18.61 7.89 -21.39
C ALA A 61 -18.05 6.59 -21.98
N GLN A 62 -16.82 6.19 -21.60
CA GLN A 62 -16.16 4.99 -22.09
C GLN A 62 -16.23 3.85 -21.07
N PRO A 63 -16.10 2.58 -21.52
CA PRO A 63 -15.90 1.46 -20.61
C PRO A 63 -14.66 1.68 -19.71
N PRO A 64 -14.69 1.27 -18.43
CA PRO A 64 -13.54 1.36 -17.54
C PRO A 64 -12.30 0.68 -18.11
N ARG A 65 -11.14 1.38 -18.09
CA ARG A 65 -9.87 0.85 -18.59
C ARG A 65 -9.13 0.01 -17.55
N ASP A 66 -9.38 0.31 -16.27
CA ASP A 66 -8.77 -0.35 -15.13
C ASP A 66 -9.70 -0.33 -13.90
N LEU A 67 -9.22 -0.90 -12.79
CA LEU A 67 -9.97 -0.99 -11.54
C LEU A 67 -10.28 0.39 -10.93
N THR A 68 -9.44 1.39 -11.17
CA THR A 68 -9.67 2.74 -10.66
C THR A 68 -10.84 3.37 -11.41
N ASP A 69 -10.87 3.31 -12.75
CA ASP A 69 -12.00 3.77 -13.56
C ASP A 69 -13.30 3.05 -13.16
N ALA A 70 -13.22 1.73 -12.89
CA ALA A 70 -14.39 0.93 -12.50
C ALA A 70 -14.94 1.38 -11.13
N PHE A 71 -14.05 1.65 -10.17
CA PHE A 71 -14.44 2.17 -8.87
C PHE A 71 -15.05 3.57 -8.97
N LEU A 72 -14.48 4.45 -9.81
CA LEU A 72 -15.02 5.79 -10.07
C LEU A 72 -16.43 5.73 -10.71
N ALA A 73 -16.66 4.78 -11.61
CA ALA A 73 -17.98 4.56 -12.19
C ALA A 73 -19.02 4.11 -11.14
N GLU A 74 -18.63 3.25 -10.19
CA GLU A 74 -19.51 2.87 -9.07
C GLU A 74 -19.74 4.04 -8.08
N MET A 75 -18.74 4.89 -7.86
CA MET A 75 -18.90 6.12 -7.08
C MET A 75 -19.95 7.06 -7.67
N GLU A 76 -19.97 7.23 -9.00
CA GLU A 76 -21.00 8.04 -9.67
C GLU A 76 -22.41 7.46 -9.49
N LYS A 77 -22.56 6.14 -9.63
CA LYS A 77 -23.85 5.45 -9.41
C LYS A 77 -24.31 5.56 -7.96
N ALA A 78 -23.37 5.62 -7.02
CA ALA A 78 -23.64 5.71 -5.59
C ALA A 78 -23.91 7.14 -5.08
N LYS A 79 -23.86 8.17 -5.94
CA LYS A 79 -24.10 9.55 -5.52
C LYS A 79 -25.45 9.70 -4.82
N GLY A 80 -25.42 10.28 -3.61
CA GLY A 80 -26.61 10.48 -2.77
C GLY A 80 -26.96 9.29 -1.87
N ASN A 81 -26.23 8.17 -1.95
CA ASN A 81 -26.34 7.07 -1.00
C ASN A 81 -25.26 7.17 0.09
N PRO A 82 -25.59 7.62 1.32
CA PRO A 82 -24.62 7.73 2.41
C PRO A 82 -24.09 6.39 2.91
N GLU A 83 -24.80 5.28 2.65
CA GLU A 83 -24.40 3.92 3.06
C GLU A 83 -23.46 3.26 2.05
N SER A 84 -23.12 3.95 0.95
CA SER A 84 -22.21 3.39 -0.05
C SER A 84 -20.77 3.36 0.43
N SER A 85 -20.11 2.22 0.22
CA SER A 85 -18.67 2.09 0.39
C SER A 85 -17.88 2.72 -0.77
N PHE A 86 -18.52 3.11 -1.87
CA PHE A 86 -17.86 3.77 -2.99
C PHE A 86 -17.73 5.28 -2.72
N ASN A 87 -16.63 5.67 -2.11
CA ASN A 87 -16.26 7.05 -1.81
C ASN A 87 -14.73 7.24 -1.95
N ASP A 88 -14.25 8.49 -1.90
CA ASP A 88 -12.84 8.83 -2.10
C ASP A 88 -11.89 8.18 -1.09
N GLU A 89 -12.29 8.09 0.18
CA GLU A 89 -11.47 7.49 1.24
C GLU A 89 -11.30 5.98 1.00
N ASN A 90 -12.39 5.30 0.68
CA ASN A 90 -12.39 3.88 0.38
C ASN A 90 -11.71 3.56 -0.95
N LEU A 91 -11.78 4.42 -1.97
CA LEU A 91 -11.00 4.27 -3.20
C LEU A 91 -9.50 4.23 -2.87
N ARG A 92 -9.04 5.22 -2.08
CA ARG A 92 -7.63 5.30 -1.67
C ARG A 92 -7.21 4.06 -0.88
N MET A 93 -8.04 3.62 0.07
CA MET A 93 -7.77 2.43 0.88
C MET A 93 -7.71 1.17 0.02
N PHE A 94 -8.71 0.98 -0.85
CA PHE A 94 -8.81 -0.17 -1.75
C PHE A 94 -7.58 -0.29 -2.67
N ILE A 95 -7.19 0.79 -3.33
CA ILE A 95 -6.02 0.78 -4.21
C ILE A 95 -4.74 0.55 -3.40
N SER A 96 -4.61 1.17 -2.22
CA SER A 96 -3.44 0.98 -1.37
C SER A 96 -3.26 -0.47 -0.90
N ASP A 97 -4.36 -1.12 -0.52
CA ASP A 97 -4.36 -2.53 -0.06
C ASP A 97 -3.97 -3.47 -1.20
N LEU A 98 -4.59 -3.30 -2.38
CA LEU A 98 -4.28 -4.09 -3.57
C LEU A 98 -2.80 -4.05 -3.92
N PHE A 99 -2.21 -2.85 -3.95
CA PHE A 99 -0.79 -2.67 -4.26
C PHE A 99 0.10 -3.26 -3.16
N MET A 100 -0.17 -2.98 -1.88
CA MET A 100 0.66 -3.50 -0.78
C MET A 100 0.63 -5.03 -0.74
N ALA A 101 -0.55 -5.64 -0.86
CA ALA A 101 -0.72 -7.09 -0.87
C ALA A 101 0.00 -7.72 -2.08
N GLY A 102 -0.15 -7.16 -3.27
CA GLY A 102 0.44 -7.69 -4.50
C GLY A 102 1.95 -7.52 -4.60
N MET A 103 2.49 -6.38 -4.18
CA MET A 103 3.92 -6.08 -4.29
C MET A 103 4.78 -7.00 -3.43
N VAL A 104 4.44 -7.16 -2.14
CA VAL A 104 5.28 -7.93 -1.21
C VAL A 104 5.24 -9.41 -1.55
N THR A 105 4.05 -9.95 -1.81
CA THR A 105 3.88 -11.38 -2.11
C THR A 105 4.56 -11.76 -3.42
N THR A 106 4.26 -11.05 -4.52
CA THR A 106 4.80 -11.38 -5.84
C THR A 106 6.31 -11.18 -5.90
N SER A 107 6.84 -10.08 -5.33
CA SER A 107 8.29 -9.85 -5.33
C SER A 107 9.03 -10.91 -4.50
N THR A 108 8.48 -11.31 -3.36
CA THR A 108 9.05 -12.38 -2.54
C THR A 108 9.02 -13.71 -3.28
N THR A 109 7.89 -14.05 -3.90
CA THR A 109 7.75 -15.29 -4.69
C THR A 109 8.74 -15.31 -5.85
N LEU A 110 8.90 -14.21 -6.58
CA LEU A 110 9.87 -14.11 -7.68
C LEU A 110 11.31 -14.21 -7.18
N ALA A 111 11.64 -13.58 -6.05
CA ALA A 111 12.96 -13.70 -5.46
C ALA A 111 13.30 -15.15 -5.08
N TRP A 112 12.35 -15.88 -4.49
CA TRP A 112 12.50 -17.30 -4.22
C TRP A 112 12.57 -18.14 -5.49
N ALA A 113 11.74 -17.85 -6.49
CA ALA A 113 11.77 -18.56 -7.76
C ALA A 113 13.14 -18.42 -8.45
N LEU A 114 13.70 -17.21 -8.50
CA LEU A 114 15.03 -16.95 -9.04
C LEU A 114 16.13 -17.65 -8.24
N LEU A 115 16.05 -17.62 -6.90
CA LEU A 115 17.00 -18.32 -6.04
C LEU A 115 16.98 -19.83 -6.29
N LEU A 116 15.79 -20.42 -6.41
CA LEU A 116 15.63 -21.85 -6.68
C LEU A 116 16.16 -22.22 -8.07
N MET A 117 15.96 -21.38 -9.10
CA MET A 117 16.54 -21.61 -10.43
C MET A 117 18.08 -21.65 -10.40
N ILE A 118 18.72 -20.78 -9.61
CA ILE A 118 20.19 -20.78 -9.47
C ILE A 118 20.69 -22.03 -8.73
N LEU A 119 19.95 -22.52 -7.73
CA LEU A 119 20.33 -23.69 -6.93
C LEU A 119 20.02 -25.03 -7.60
N HIS A 120 19.04 -25.05 -8.52
CA HIS A 120 18.59 -26.22 -9.25
C HIS A 120 18.64 -25.96 -10.77
N PRO A 121 19.84 -25.80 -11.35
CA PRO A 121 20.00 -25.46 -12.76
C PRO A 121 19.52 -26.55 -13.73
N ASP A 122 19.24 -27.75 -13.24
CA ASP A 122 18.61 -28.85 -13.99
C ASP A 122 17.10 -28.69 -14.18
N VAL A 123 16.46 -27.82 -13.39
CA VAL A 123 15.02 -27.50 -13.46
C VAL A 123 14.74 -26.20 -14.24
N GLN A 124 15.74 -25.32 -14.35
CA GLN A 124 15.68 -24.01 -15.02
C GLN A 124 15.49 -24.14 -16.54
#